data_AF-A0A760NDK5-F1
#
_entry.id   AF-A0A760NDK5-F1
#
_cell.length_a   1.000
_cell.length_b   1.000
_cell.length_c   1.000
_cell.angle_alpha   90.00
_cell.angle_beta   90.00
_cell.angle_gamma   90.00
#
_symmetry.space_group_name_H-M   'P 1'
#
loop_
_entity.id
_entity.type
_entity.pdbx_description
1 polymer ?
#
loop_
_entity_poly.entity_id
_entity_poly.type
_entity_poly.pdbx_seq_one_letter_code
_entity_poly.pdbx_strand_id
1 'polypeptide(L)'
;MHECESFKVMSYDEREALKDFARRSAGNGDITSLELTIVMISHWMRQRLPVCFTEYARQWVESNRGCGNGSTSSMRQEWPFSGDRHIYNGCTRYYPEKIEHPEDRP
;
A
#
# COMPACT_ATOMS: atom_id res chain seq x y z
N MET A 1 -24.85 -6.63 15.27
CA MET A 1 -23.91 -5.47 15.18
C MET A 1 -22.59 -6.00 15.71
N HIS A 2 -21.68 -6.42 14.83
CA HIS A 2 -20.39 -6.98 15.27
C HIS A 2 -19.46 -5.82 15.58
N GLU A 3 -19.18 -5.64 16.86
CA GLU A 3 -18.12 -4.78 17.36
C GLU A 3 -16.78 -5.30 16.82
N CYS A 4 -16.24 -4.61 15.81
CA CYS A 4 -14.87 -4.77 15.39
C CYS A 4 -14.02 -3.93 16.34
N GLU A 5 -13.58 -4.51 17.45
CA GLU A 5 -12.44 -3.96 18.18
C GLU A 5 -11.21 -3.98 17.24
N SER A 6 -10.91 -2.81 16.66
CA SER A 6 -9.60 -2.15 16.54
C SER A 6 -8.33 -2.92 16.12
N PHE A 7 -8.37 -4.16 15.65
CA PHE A 7 -7.16 -4.86 15.22
C PHE A 7 -6.88 -4.65 13.74
N LYS A 8 -5.70 -4.09 13.47
CA LYS A 8 -5.16 -3.93 12.13
C LYS A 8 -4.73 -5.28 11.56
N VAL A 9 -5.68 -5.93 10.90
CA VAL A 9 -5.53 -7.26 10.33
C VAL A 9 -6.01 -7.20 8.89
N MET A 10 -5.26 -7.85 7.99
CA MET A 10 -5.73 -8.03 6.62
C MET A 10 -7.03 -8.84 6.63
N SER A 11 -7.99 -8.52 5.77
CA SER A 11 -9.14 -9.39 5.54
C SER A 11 -8.70 -10.73 4.93
N TYR A 12 -9.61 -11.71 4.89
CA TYR A 12 -9.35 -12.95 4.17
C TYR A 12 -9.06 -12.68 2.70
N ASP A 13 -9.88 -11.84 2.06
CA ASP A 13 -9.73 -11.50 0.64
C ASP A 13 -8.42 -10.75 0.36
N GLU A 14 -8.00 -9.85 1.25
CA GLU A 14 -6.71 -9.15 1.13
C GLU A 14 -5.54 -10.14 1.20
N ARG A 15 -5.63 -11.18 2.06
CA ARG A 15 -4.60 -12.22 2.15
C ARG A 15 -4.55 -13.09 0.90
N GLU A 16 -5.70 -13.51 0.37
CA GLU A 16 -5.72 -14.33 -0.85
C GLU A 16 -5.26 -13.53 -2.07
N ALA A 17 -5.70 -12.28 -2.23
CA ALA A 17 -5.21 -11.40 -3.28
C ALA A 17 -3.69 -11.18 -3.20
N LEU A 18 -3.15 -10.96 -2.00
CA LEU A 18 -1.70 -10.81 -1.79
C LEU A 18 -0.93 -12.08 -2.17
N LYS A 19 -1.43 -13.27 -1.81
CA LYS A 19 -0.82 -14.55 -2.22
C LYS A 19 -0.82 -14.71 -3.74
N ASP A 20 -1.92 -14.37 -4.40
CA ASP A 20 -2.06 -14.50 -5.85
C ASP A 20 -1.17 -13.49 -6.59
N PHE A 21 -1.05 -12.27 -6.08
CA PHE A 21 -0.05 -11.31 -6.55
C PHE A 21 1.35 -11.88 -6.41
N ALA A 22 1.73 -12.38 -5.22
CA ALA A 22 3.05 -12.93 -4.98
C ALA A 22 3.38 -14.12 -5.91
N ARG A 23 2.43 -15.03 -6.13
CA ARG A 23 2.58 -16.16 -7.06
C ARG A 23 2.79 -15.70 -8.51
N ARG A 24 1.99 -14.73 -8.97
CA ARG A 24 2.13 -14.17 -10.34
C ARG A 24 3.46 -13.44 -10.51
N SER A 25 3.86 -12.61 -9.55
CA SER A 25 5.15 -11.91 -9.58
C SER A 25 6.31 -12.88 -9.58
N ALA A 26 6.28 -13.93 -8.75
CA ALA A 26 7.30 -14.97 -8.74
C ALA A 26 7.37 -15.73 -10.08
N GLY A 27 6.21 -16.11 -10.64
CA GLY A 27 6.14 -16.79 -11.93
C GLY A 27 6.68 -15.94 -13.10
N ASN A 28 6.57 -14.62 -13.00
CA ASN A 28 7.07 -13.67 -14.01
C ASN A 28 8.52 -13.21 -13.74
N GLY A 29 9.18 -13.67 -12.67
CA GLY A 29 10.51 -13.20 -12.27
C GLY A 29 10.56 -11.75 -11.78
N ASP A 30 9.42 -11.19 -11.37
CA ASP A 30 9.29 -9.81 -10.88
C ASP A 30 9.70 -9.71 -9.40
N ILE A 31 11.00 -9.89 -9.16
CA ILE A 31 11.61 -9.85 -7.82
C ILE A 31 11.43 -8.48 -7.17
N THR A 32 11.57 -7.40 -7.94
CA THR A 32 11.43 -6.04 -7.43
C THR A 32 10.04 -5.78 -6.85
N SER A 33 8.97 -6.25 -7.51
CA SER A 33 7.61 -6.13 -6.94
C SER A 33 7.45 -6.91 -5.63
N LEU A 34 8.08 -8.08 -5.50
CA LEU A 34 8.05 -8.87 -4.26
C LEU A 34 8.76 -8.14 -3.12
N GLU A 35 9.97 -7.64 -3.37
CA GLU A 35 10.76 -6.86 -2.40
C GLU A 35 10.00 -5.62 -1.91
N LEU A 36 9.49 -4.81 -2.85
CA LEU A 36 8.74 -3.60 -2.52
C LEU A 36 7.42 -3.91 -1.80
N THR A 37 6.78 -5.04 -2.08
CA THR A 37 5.57 -5.47 -1.36
C THR A 37 5.87 -5.80 0.10
N ILE A 38 7.00 -6.47 0.39
CA ILE A 38 7.43 -6.74 1.76
C ILE A 38 7.73 -5.43 2.52
N VAL A 39 8.40 -4.48 1.85
CA VAL A 39 8.67 -3.15 2.40
C VAL A 39 7.36 -2.40 2.68
N MET A 40 6.42 -2.42 1.73
CA MET A 40 5.11 -1.81 1.87
C MET A 40 4.32 -2.41 3.06
N ILE A 41 4.30 -3.73 3.20
CA ILE A 41 3.66 -4.42 4.34
C ILE A 41 4.31 -4.01 5.66
N SER A 42 5.64 -3.91 5.71
CA SER A 42 6.35 -3.47 6.92
C SER A 42 5.96 -2.05 7.34
N HIS A 43 5.85 -1.13 6.37
CA HIS A 43 5.36 0.21 6.63
C HIS A 43 3.88 0.25 6.98
N TRP A 44 3.06 -0.58 6.33
CA TRP A 44 1.66 -0.75 6.68
C TRP A 44 1.59 -1.15 8.14
N MET A 45 2.18 -2.26 8.57
CA MET A 45 2.13 -2.76 9.94
C MET A 45 2.51 -1.70 10.99
N ARG A 46 3.47 -0.81 10.69
CA ARG A 46 3.88 0.29 11.58
C ARG A 46 2.85 1.42 11.78
N GLN A 47 1.85 1.58 10.89
CA GLN A 47 0.83 2.63 11.08
C GLN A 47 0.10 2.49 12.42
N ARG A 48 -0.08 3.59 13.14
CA ARG A 48 -0.86 3.62 14.39
C ARG A 48 -2.37 3.60 14.14
N LEU A 49 -2.80 4.03 12.95
CA LEU A 49 -4.20 4.11 12.57
C LEU A 49 -4.72 2.78 12.03
N PRO A 50 -6.00 2.46 12.27
CA PRO A 50 -6.65 1.28 11.71
C PRO A 50 -7.02 1.52 10.24
N VAL A 51 -6.01 1.48 9.35
CA VAL A 51 -6.20 1.52 7.89
C VAL A 51 -6.11 0.10 7.32
N CYS A 52 -7.07 -0.27 6.46
CA CYS A 52 -7.02 -1.57 5.78
C CYS A 52 -5.82 -1.65 4.84
N PHE A 53 -5.38 -2.88 4.53
CA PHE A 53 -4.15 -3.07 3.77
C PHE A 53 -4.29 -2.55 2.34
N THR A 54 -5.39 -2.85 1.66
CA THR A 54 -5.61 -2.42 0.27
C THR A 54 -5.60 -0.91 0.15
N GLU A 55 -6.25 -0.17 1.06
CA GLU A 55 -6.23 1.29 1.03
C GLU A 55 -4.82 1.82 1.22
N TYR A 56 -4.11 1.33 2.24
CA TYR A 56 -2.73 1.73 2.47
C TYR A 56 -1.83 1.43 1.27
N ALA A 57 -1.99 0.25 0.64
CA ALA A 57 -1.20 -0.18 -0.50
C ALA A 57 -1.40 0.76 -1.70
N ARG A 58 -2.64 1.13 -2.02
CA ARG A 58 -2.95 2.09 -3.09
C ARG A 58 -2.26 3.42 -2.87
N GLN A 59 -2.32 3.95 -1.65
CA GLN A 59 -1.67 5.21 -1.30
C GLN A 59 -0.13 5.12 -1.37
N TRP A 60 0.45 4.03 -0.88
CA TRP A 60 1.90 3.83 -0.88
C TRP A 60 2.44 3.66 -2.30
N VAL A 61 1.72 2.93 -3.14
CA VAL A 61 2.05 2.73 -4.55
C VAL A 61 2.04 4.05 -5.30
N GLU A 62 1.01 4.88 -5.12
CA GLU A 62 0.94 6.19 -5.77
C GLU A 62 1.97 7.17 -5.23
N SER A 63 2.18 7.21 -3.91
CA SER A 63 3.13 8.12 -3.29
C SER A 63 4.58 7.85 -3.71
N ASN A 64 4.90 6.61 -4.08
CA ASN A 64 6.23 6.23 -4.57
C ASN A 64 6.33 6.22 -6.10
N ARG A 65 5.31 6.68 -6.83
CA ARG A 65 5.36 6.75 -8.29
C ARG A 65 6.43 7.76 -8.73
N GLY A 66 7.37 7.32 -9.57
CA GLY A 66 8.41 8.19 -10.12
C GLY A 66 9.59 8.49 -9.19
N CYS A 67 9.64 7.85 -8.01
CA CYS A 67 10.86 7.83 -7.19
C CYS A 67 11.83 6.78 -7.78
N GLY A 68 13.16 6.98 -7.66
CA GLY A 68 14.17 6.09 -8.27
C GLY A 68 14.10 4.60 -7.88
N ASN A 69 13.45 4.30 -6.74
CA ASN A 69 13.07 2.95 -6.28
C ASN A 69 11.54 2.83 -6.10
N GLY A 70 10.79 3.48 -6.99
CA GLY A 70 9.35 3.67 -6.90
C GLY A 70 8.53 2.41 -7.18
N SER A 71 7.23 2.50 -6.96
CA SER A 71 6.30 1.39 -7.22
C SER A 71 6.43 0.86 -8.66
N THR A 72 6.30 -0.46 -8.83
CA THR A 72 6.38 -1.09 -10.15
C THR A 72 5.06 -0.97 -10.92
N SER A 73 5.09 -1.27 -12.22
CA SER A 73 3.86 -1.35 -13.02
C SER A 73 2.93 -2.46 -12.52
N SER A 74 3.47 -3.61 -12.09
CA SER A 74 2.69 -4.71 -11.52
C SER A 74 1.96 -4.28 -10.25
N MET A 75 2.65 -3.56 -9.35
CA MET A 75 2.02 -3.03 -8.13
C MET A 75 0.93 -1.99 -8.44
N ARG A 76 1.11 -1.14 -9.45
CA ARG A 76 0.09 -0.18 -9.89
C ARG A 76 -1.16 -0.83 -10.48
N GLN A 77 -0.99 -1.98 -11.13
CA GLN A 77 -2.12 -2.76 -11.63
C GLN A 77 -2.87 -3.47 -10.50
N GLU A 78 -2.14 -3.97 -9.49
CA GLU A 78 -2.73 -4.67 -8.34
C GLU A 78 -3.45 -3.73 -7.39
N TRP A 79 -2.83 -2.58 -7.08
CA TRP A 79 -3.35 -1.56 -6.17
C TRP A 79 -3.49 -0.23 -6.91
N PRO A 80 -4.44 -0.13 -7.86
CA PRO A 80 -4.68 1.09 -8.59
C PRO A 80 -5.16 2.19 -7.63
N PHE A 81 -4.57 3.37 -7.76
CA PHE A 81 -4.96 4.52 -6.96
C PHE A 81 -6.38 4.98 -7.28
N SER A 82 -7.11 5.38 -6.24
CA SER A 82 -8.46 5.93 -6.34
C SER A 82 -8.76 6.82 -5.13
N GLY A 83 -9.52 7.90 -5.32
CA GLY A 83 -9.97 8.77 -4.23
C GLY A 83 -8.94 9.83 -3.85
N ASP A 84 -8.98 10.24 -2.58
CA ASP A 84 -8.14 11.32 -2.03
C ASP A 84 -6.73 10.81 -1.66
N ARG A 85 -5.78 11.73 -1.60
CA ARG A 85 -4.40 11.44 -1.20
C ARG A 85 -4.27 11.47 0.32
N HIS A 86 -3.64 10.44 0.88
CA HIS A 86 -3.42 10.28 2.32
C HIS A 86 -1.96 9.96 2.70
N ILE A 87 -1.08 9.81 1.70
CA ILE A 87 0.37 9.69 1.87
C ILE A 87 1.07 10.69 0.94
N TYR A 88 1.92 11.54 1.52
CA TYR A 88 2.80 12.46 0.78
C TYR A 88 3.78 11.71 -0.13
N ASN A 89 4.18 12.31 -1.25
CA ASN A 89 5.10 11.74 -2.22
C ASN A 89 6.46 11.38 -1.57
N GLY A 90 6.88 10.13 -1.73
CA GLY A 90 8.10 9.58 -1.13
C GLY A 90 7.99 9.30 0.38
N CYS A 91 6.81 9.45 0.98
CA CYS A 91 6.57 9.16 2.39
C CYS A 91 5.83 7.82 2.58
N THR A 92 5.74 7.39 3.85
CA THR A 92 5.14 6.10 4.24
C THR A 92 4.12 6.21 5.36
N ARG A 93 3.91 7.41 5.91
CA ARG A 93 2.90 7.63 6.95
C ARG A 93 1.56 7.93 6.31
N TYR A 94 0.53 7.21 6.75
CA TYR A 94 -0.86 7.48 6.40
C TYR A 94 -1.45 8.55 7.31
N TYR A 95 -2.13 9.53 6.71
CA TYR A 95 -2.86 10.58 7.39
C TYR A 95 -4.36 10.38 7.19
N PRO A 96 -5.19 10.48 8.25
CA PRO A 96 -6.63 10.29 8.13
C PRO A 96 -7.29 11.46 7.38
N GLU A 97 -6.69 12.66 7.44
CA GLU A 97 -7.11 13.79 6.64
C GLU A 97 -6.61 13.65 5.20
N LYS A 98 -7.39 14.18 4.24
CA LYS A 98 -6.93 14.33 2.86
C LYS A 98 -5.75 15.30 2.80
N ILE A 99 -4.83 15.04 1.90
CA ILE A 99 -3.67 15.87 1.60
C ILE A 99 -3.92 16.60 0.28
N GLU A 100 -3.96 17.93 0.31
CA GLU A 100 -4.19 18.76 -0.88
C GLU A 100 -2.93 18.95 -1.73
N HIS A 101 -1.75 18.98 -1.09
CA HIS A 101 -0.44 19.15 -1.72
C HIS A 101 0.49 17.96 -1.36
N PRO A 102 0.38 16.81 -2.04
CA PRO A 102 1.16 15.62 -1.71
C PRO A 102 2.68 15.77 -1.84
N GLU A 103 3.14 16.76 -2.60
CA GLU A 103 4.55 17.15 -2.76
C GLU A 103 5.12 17.90 -1.55
N ASP A 104 4.27 18.57 -0.77
CA ASP A 104 4.66 19.41 0.36
C ASP A 104 4.91 18.55 1.60
N ARG A 105 5.99 17.76 1.55
CA ARG A 105 6.32 16.82 2.64
C ARG A 105 6.37 17.56 4.00
N PRO A 106 5.76 16.99 5.05
CA PRO A 106 5.83 17.52 6.41
C PRO A 106 7.19 17.29 7.08
#